data_AF-W1XBH6-F1
#
_entry.id   AF-W1XBH6-F1
#
_cell.length_a   1.000
_cell.length_b   1.000
_cell.length_c   1.000
_cell.angle_alpha   90.00
_cell.angle_beta   90.00
_cell.angle_gamma   90.00
#
_symmetry.space_group_name_H-M   'P 1'
#
loop_
_entity.id
_entity.type
_entity.pdbx_description
1 polymer ?
#
loop_
_entity_poly.entity_id
_entity_poly.type
_entity_poly.pdbx_seq_one_letter_code
_entity_poly.pdbx_strand_id
1 'polypeptide(L)'
;MFILNQKIIIGGERWFTPMKDLKPVDGLKLLVASSDNDQYRSRNALIRRHIEKMDASLHVGAEEVDLAKGSEVDSVDDLLIDNAARYLLKDWKGVGELVDGVEVALEYTP
;
A
#
# COMPACT_ATOMS: atom_id res chain seq x y z
N MET A 1 11.15 -5.55 -7.91
CA MET A 1 11.89 -4.53 -7.13
C MET A 1 11.68 -3.18 -7.80
N PHE A 2 10.82 -2.32 -7.24
CA PHE A 2 10.62 -0.96 -7.75
C PHE A 2 11.75 -0.06 -7.25
N ILE A 3 12.60 0.44 -8.14
CA ILE A 3 13.65 1.38 -7.79
C ILE A 3 13.03 2.77 -7.65
N LEU A 4 12.78 3.19 -6.41
CA LEU A 4 12.32 4.54 -6.12
C LEU A 4 13.53 5.47 -6.12
N ASN A 5 13.78 6.18 -7.22
CA ASN A 5 14.68 7.32 -7.21
C ASN A 5 14.18 8.32 -6.15
N GLN A 6 15.00 8.60 -5.12
CA GLN A 6 14.70 9.60 -4.09
C GLN A 6 14.77 11.01 -4.71
N LYS A 7 13.71 11.40 -5.42
CA LYS A 7 13.44 12.79 -5.75
C LYS A 7 12.64 13.41 -4.62
N ILE A 8 13.11 14.55 -4.12
CA ILE A 8 12.45 15.38 -3.10
C ILE A 8 11.01 15.65 -3.55
N ILE A 9 10.03 15.29 -2.71
CA ILE A 9 8.61 15.46 -2.99
C ILE A 9 8.18 16.83 -2.48
N ILE A 10 8.24 17.85 -3.34
CA ILE A 10 7.76 19.19 -3.01
C ILE A 10 6.22 19.15 -2.98
N GLY A 11 5.61 19.44 -1.83
CA GLY A 11 4.15 19.40 -1.66
C GLY A 11 3.58 18.07 -1.17
N GLY A 12 4.43 17.07 -0.88
CA GLY A 12 4.01 15.81 -0.26
C GLY A 12 3.33 14.79 -1.18
N GLU A 13 3.13 15.12 -2.47
CA GLU A 13 2.60 14.20 -3.48
C GLU A 13 3.46 14.20 -4.75
N ARG A 14 3.52 13.06 -5.46
CA ARG A 14 4.22 12.95 -6.74
C ARG A 14 3.54 11.99 -7.69
N TRP A 15 3.62 12.31 -8.98
CA TRP A 15 3.36 11.34 -10.04
C TRP A 15 4.58 10.43 -10.22
N PHE A 16 4.34 9.12 -10.16
CA PHE A 16 5.31 8.06 -10.37
C PHE A 16 4.90 7.24 -11.60
N THR A 17 5.86 6.98 -12.50
CA THR A 17 5.65 6.08 -13.64
C THR A 17 6.21 4.70 -13.29
N PRO A 18 5.37 3.65 -13.25
CA PRO A 18 5.85 2.30 -12.98
C PRO A 18 6.85 1.82 -14.03
N MET A 19 7.77 0.95 -13.62
CA MET A 19 8.78 0.38 -14.49
C MET A 19 8.53 -1.12 -14.69
N LYS A 20 8.55 -1.56 -15.94
CA LYS A 20 8.54 -2.96 -16.37
C LYS A 20 9.84 -3.22 -17.13
N ASP A 21 10.60 -4.23 -16.72
CA ASP A 21 11.91 -4.54 -17.31
C ASP A 21 12.86 -3.33 -17.37
N LEU A 22 12.89 -2.54 -16.29
CA LEU A 22 13.67 -1.29 -16.14
C LEU A 22 13.30 -0.17 -17.12
N LYS A 23 12.19 -0.31 -17.86
CA LYS A 23 11.67 0.73 -18.75
C LYS A 23 10.38 1.32 -18.15
N PRO A 24 10.21 2.65 -18.17
CA PRO A 24 8.94 3.27 -17.84
C PRO A 24 7.82 2.68 -18.70
N VAL A 25 6.69 2.35 -18.08
CA VAL A 25 5.49 1.92 -18.83
C VAL A 25 4.83 3.18 -19.37
N ASP A 26 4.80 3.30 -20.70
CA ASP A 26 4.18 4.45 -21.36
C ASP A 26 2.68 4.51 -21.05
N GLY A 27 2.19 5.72 -20.76
CA GLY A 27 0.79 5.95 -20.41
C GLY A 27 0.43 5.68 -18.95
N LEU A 28 1.25 4.93 -18.19
CA LEU A 28 0.96 4.59 -16.80
C LEU A 28 1.59 5.60 -15.81
N LYS A 29 0.75 6.21 -14.96
CA LYS A 29 1.19 7.11 -13.89
C LYS A 29 0.35 6.88 -12.63
N LEU A 30 1.00 6.87 -11.47
CA LEU A 30 0.36 6.78 -10.15
C LEU A 30 0.66 8.04 -9.37
N LEU A 31 -0.35 8.72 -8.84
CA LEU A 31 -0.18 9.80 -7.88
C LEU A 31 -0.04 9.19 -6.49
N VAL A 32 1.13 9.36 -5.89
CA VAL A 32 1.46 8.83 -4.58
C VAL A 32 1.75 9.96 -3.61
N ALA A 33 1.23 9.86 -2.39
CA ALA A 33 1.55 10.75 -1.29
C ALA A 33 2.75 10.23 -0.48
N SER A 34 3.40 11.14 0.25
CA SER A 34 4.50 10.82 1.15
C SER A 34 4.02 10.02 2.36
N SER A 35 4.87 9.11 2.83
CA SER A 35 4.70 8.48 4.14
C SER A 35 4.74 9.47 5.30
N ASP A 36 5.25 10.68 5.07
CA ASP A 36 5.21 11.77 6.05
C ASP A 36 3.83 12.41 6.23
N ASN A 37 2.84 12.05 5.40
CA ASN A 37 1.47 12.52 5.52
C ASN A 37 0.93 12.28 6.95
N ASP A 38 0.45 13.34 7.60
CA ASP A 38 0.02 13.29 9.00
C ASP A 38 -1.12 12.30 9.26
N GLN A 39 -2.08 12.19 8.33
CA GLN A 39 -3.20 11.27 8.45
C GLN A 39 -2.74 9.81 8.32
N TYR A 40 -1.87 9.52 7.35
CA TYR A 40 -1.25 8.21 7.20
C TYR A 40 -0.45 7.82 8.45
N ARG A 41 0.39 8.73 8.94
CA ARG A 41 1.26 8.52 10.11
C ARG A 41 0.44 8.23 11.36
N SER A 42 -0.59 9.03 11.62
CA SER A 42 -1.47 8.88 12.77
C SER A 42 -2.20 7.53 12.74
N ARG A 43 -2.79 7.16 11.61
CA ARG A 43 -3.52 5.88 11.49
C ARG A 43 -2.58 4.67 11.52
N ASN A 44 -1.41 4.78 10.90
CA ASN A 44 -0.38 3.73 10.94
C ASN A 44 0.10 3.46 12.38
N ALA A 45 0.25 4.50 13.20
CA ALA A 45 0.59 4.34 14.61
C ALA A 45 -0.50 3.59 15.40
N LEU A 46 -1.78 3.87 15.11
CA LEU A 46 -2.90 3.15 15.73
C LEU A 46 -2.93 1.67 15.33
N ILE A 47 -2.73 1.38 14.04
CA ILE A 47 -2.69 0.00 13.52
C ILE A 47 -1.53 -0.76 14.18
N ARG A 48 -0.33 -0.17 14.24
CA ARG A 48 0.84 -0.79 14.90
C ARG A 48 0.59 -1.08 16.37
N ARG A 49 -0.01 -0.16 17.11
CA ARG A 49 -0.38 -0.39 18.52
C ARG A 49 -1.43 -1.50 18.67
N HIS A 50 -2.33 -1.65 17.71
CA HIS A 50 -3.29 -2.76 17.70
C HIS A 50 -2.58 -4.10 17.48
N ILE A 51 -1.68 -4.18 16.51
CA ILE A 51 -0.83 -5.36 16.25
C ILE A 51 -0.03 -5.73 17.51
N GLU A 52 0.66 -4.77 18.13
CA GLU A 52 1.45 -5.01 19.35
C GLU A 52 0.59 -5.59 20.50
N LYS A 53 -0.66 -5.14 20.64
CA LYS A 53 -1.59 -5.71 21.62
C LYS A 53 -2.01 -7.13 21.28
N MET A 54 -2.22 -7.42 20.00
CA MET A 54 -2.56 -8.76 19.54
C MET A 54 -1.39 -9.72 19.72
N ASP A 55 -0.19 -9.32 19.33
CA ASP A 55 1.04 -10.11 19.52
C ASP A 55 1.26 -10.44 21.00
N ALA A 56 1.06 -9.46 21.90
CA ALA A 56 1.13 -9.68 23.34
C ALA A 56 0.06 -10.65 23.85
N SER A 57 -1.17 -10.61 23.31
CA SER A 57 -2.26 -11.51 23.70
C SER A 57 -2.04 -12.96 23.22
N LEU A 58 -1.41 -13.11 22.05
CA LEU A 58 -1.14 -14.40 21.42
C LEU A 58 0.21 -15.01 21.87
N HIS A 59 0.95 -14.31 22.74
CA HIS A 59 2.28 -14.71 23.22
C HIS A 59 3.26 -15.02 22.08
N VAL A 60 3.12 -14.33 20.94
CA VAL A 60 3.93 -14.58 19.73
C VAL A 60 5.41 -14.50 20.08
N GLY A 61 6.14 -15.60 19.89
CA GLY A 61 7.57 -15.72 20.22
C GLY A 61 7.89 -16.38 21.58
N ALA A 62 6.89 -16.77 22.37
CA ALA A 62 7.07 -17.61 23.55
C ALA A 62 6.97 -19.11 23.20
N GLU A 63 7.48 -20.00 24.06
CA GLU A 63 7.38 -21.47 23.86
C GLU A 63 5.93 -21.99 23.89
N GLU A 64 4.98 -21.20 24.41
CA GLU A 64 3.57 -21.57 24.63
C GLU A 64 2.62 -21.15 23.49
N VAL A 65 3.14 -20.74 22.32
CA VAL A 65 2.30 -20.32 21.19
C VAL A 65 1.47 -21.49 20.66
N ASP A 66 0.16 -21.43 20.85
CA ASP A 66 -0.80 -22.43 20.36
C ASP A 66 -1.27 -22.08 18.93
N LEU A 67 -0.52 -22.56 17.94
CA LEU A 67 -0.82 -22.39 16.51
C LEU A 67 -2.12 -23.08 16.07
N ALA A 68 -2.66 -24.00 16.87
CA ALA A 68 -3.88 -24.75 16.55
C ALA A 68 -5.16 -23.97 16.91
N LYS A 69 -5.07 -23.00 17.84
CA LYS A 69 -6.12 -22.02 18.08
C LYS A 69 -5.99 -20.91 17.03
N GLY A 70 -6.42 -21.20 15.81
CA GLY A 70 -6.62 -20.20 14.77
C GLY A 70 -7.48 -19.08 15.34
N SER A 71 -6.86 -17.96 15.66
CA SER A 71 -7.57 -16.79 16.13
C SER A 71 -8.16 -16.11 14.90
N GLU A 72 -9.46 -15.81 14.93
CA GLU A 72 -10.11 -14.90 13.98
C GLU A 72 -9.57 -13.49 14.22
N VAL A 73 -8.29 -13.29 13.91
CA VAL A 73 -7.64 -11.99 13.92
C VAL A 73 -8.00 -11.35 12.60
N ASP A 74 -8.62 -10.17 12.65
CA ASP A 74 -8.73 -9.30 11.49
C ASP A 74 -7.35 -9.24 10.84
N SER A 75 -7.27 -9.61 9.56
CA SER A 75 -6.02 -9.67 8.82
C SER A 75 -5.31 -8.33 8.99
N VAL A 76 -4.20 -8.34 9.73
CA VAL A 76 -3.36 -7.17 9.98
C VAL A 76 -2.96 -6.51 8.66
N ASP A 77 -2.76 -7.35 7.64
CA ASP A 77 -2.45 -6.93 6.29
C ASP A 77 -3.59 -6.09 5.70
N ASP A 78 -4.86 -6.43 5.94
CA ASP A 78 -6.01 -5.68 5.42
C ASP A 78 -6.06 -4.27 5.99
N LEU A 79 -5.75 -4.10 7.28
CA LEU A 79 -5.69 -2.78 7.92
C LEU A 79 -4.55 -1.92 7.36
N LEU A 80 -3.39 -2.53 7.13
CA LEU A 80 -2.23 -1.84 6.54
C LEU A 80 -2.49 -1.47 5.08
N ILE A 81 -3.09 -2.38 4.31
CA ILE A 81 -3.47 -2.18 2.91
C ILE A 81 -4.50 -1.05 2.80
N ASP A 82 -5.55 -1.06 3.63
CA ASP A 82 -6.57 -0.01 3.64
C ASP A 82 -5.95 1.37 3.98
N ASN A 83 -5.04 1.42 4.94
CA ASN A 83 -4.36 2.66 5.30
C ASN A 83 -3.50 3.21 4.15
N ALA A 84 -2.73 2.34 3.48
CA ALA A 84 -1.94 2.72 2.31
C ALA A 84 -2.84 3.16 1.14
N ALA A 85 -3.91 2.42 0.86
CA ALA A 85 -4.85 2.72 -0.21
C ALA A 85 -5.54 4.08 -0.01
N ARG A 86 -5.93 4.44 1.21
CA ARG A 86 -6.62 5.72 1.48
C ARG A 86 -5.70 6.93 1.48
N TYR A 87 -4.50 6.81 2.04
CA TYR A 87 -3.67 7.98 2.30
C TYR A 87 -2.45 8.10 1.40
N LEU A 88 -1.95 7.00 0.84
CA LEU A 88 -0.75 7.01 -0.01
C LEU A 88 -1.08 6.90 -1.50
N LEU A 89 -2.14 6.19 -1.89
CA LEU A 89 -2.59 6.12 -3.29
C LEU A 89 -3.68 7.16 -3.51
N LYS A 90 -3.41 8.17 -4.36
CA LYS A 90 -4.31 9.31 -4.55
C LYS A 90 -5.05 9.29 -5.88
N ASP A 91 -4.36 8.88 -6.93
CA ASP A 91 -4.89 8.89 -8.29
C ASP A 91 -4.05 7.97 -9.18
N TRP A 92 -4.58 7.60 -10.34
CA TRP A 92 -3.84 6.87 -11.37
C TRP A 92 -4.26 7.28 -12.78
N LYS A 93 -3.38 7.03 -13.74
CA LYS A 93 -3.61 7.18 -15.18
C LYS A 93 -3.03 5.96 -15.86
N GLY A 94 -3.69 5.43 -16.88
CA GLY A 94 -3.14 4.31 -17.65
C GLY A 94 -3.49 2.92 -17.12
N VAL A 95 -4.36 2.81 -16.11
CA VAL A 95 -4.97 1.52 -15.78
C VAL A 95 -6.13 1.33 -16.73
N GLY A 96 -6.09 0.30 -17.55
CA GLY A 96 -7.29 -0.19 -18.16
C GLY A 96 -7.15 -1.63 -18.59
N GLU A 97 -8.32 -2.16 -18.89
CA GLU A 97 -8.56 -3.57 -19.14
C GLU A 97 -7.74 -4.04 -20.36
N LEU A 98 -7.44 -5.34 -20.40
CA LEU A 98 -6.88 -5.95 -21.60
C LEU A 98 -7.96 -5.94 -22.69
N VAL A 99 -7.94 -4.90 -23.54
CA VAL A 99 -8.75 -4.88 -24.76
C VAL A 99 -7.90 -5.52 -25.85
N ASP A 100 -8.33 -6.69 -26.32
CA ASP A 100 -7.68 -7.44 -27.41
C ASP A 100 -6.18 -7.73 -27.17
N GLY A 101 -5.79 -7.94 -25.90
CA GLY A 101 -4.41 -8.26 -25.53
C GLY A 101 -3.47 -7.05 -25.44
N VAL A 102 -3.98 -5.84 -25.59
CA VAL A 102 -3.24 -4.57 -25.44
C VAL A 102 -3.73 -3.84 -24.20
N GLU A 103 -2.81 -3.42 -23.33
CA GLU A 103 -3.12 -2.58 -22.16
C GLU A 103 -3.50 -1.18 -22.65
N VAL A 104 -4.79 -0.84 -22.54
CA VAL A 104 -5.32 0.48 -22.91
C VAL A 104 -5.68 1.23 -21.64
N ALA A 105 -5.38 2.52 -21.55
CA ALA A 105 -5.80 3.37 -20.44
C ALA A 105 -7.32 3.58 -20.47
N LEU A 106 -8.05 3.15 -19.44
CA LEU A 106 -9.46 3.49 -19.26
C LEU A 106 -9.60 4.65 -18.27
N GLU A 107 -10.58 5.52 -18.49
CA GLU A 107 -10.99 6.48 -17.46
C GLU A 107 -11.67 5.72 -16.31
N TYR A 108 -11.31 6.04 -15.08
CA TYR A 108 -11.89 5.41 -13.89
C TYR A 108 -13.35 5.84 -13.72
N THR A 109 -14.28 4.87 -13.76
CA THR A 109 -15.69 5.04 -13.36
C THR A 109 -15.92 4.41 -11.97
N PRO A 110 -16.40 5.19 -10.97
CA PRO A 110 -16.72 4.71 -9.62
C PRO A 110 -17.82 3.65 -9.55
#